data_AF-A0A6S7HI19-F1
#
_entry.id   AF-A0A6S7HI19-F1
#
_cell.length_a   1.000
_cell.length_b   1.000
_cell.length_c   1.000
_cell.angle_alpha   90.00
_cell.angle_beta   90.00
_cell.angle_gamma   90.00
#
_symmetry.space_group_name_H-M   'P 1'
#
loop_
_entity.id
_entity.type
_entity.pdbx_description
1 polymer ?
#
loop_
_entity_poly.entity_id
_entity_poly.type
_entity_poly.pdbx_seq_one_letter_code
_entity_poly.pdbx_strand_id
1 'polypeptide(L)'
;MVSKHFPPVFHDWKKAVETRPGNFLPTAQAKMFISQQTYEGLQITVHSNSTVETVKFLLAQGVDSVLTERFQQDPLEEYFGNQRQRGRRSDNPDASQFSYNDRALDVQHNIVPIKAGNTGKRSAEKSRWNDIIEEPLDKAKKAKKK
;
A
#
# COMPACT_ATOMS: atom_id res chain seq x y z
N MET A 1 -22.42 -25.69 9.23
CA MET A 1 -22.60 -25.54 7.77
C MET A 1 -23.08 -24.12 7.46
N VAL A 2 -22.21 -23.16 7.17
CA VAL A 2 -22.55 -21.96 6.35
C VAL A 2 -21.23 -21.37 5.83
N SER A 3 -21.05 -21.32 4.50
CA SER A 3 -20.63 -20.12 3.77
C SER A 3 -20.46 -20.43 2.27
N LYS A 4 -21.50 -20.15 1.49
CA LYS A 4 -21.47 -20.06 0.02
C LYS A 4 -21.45 -18.58 -0.38
N HIS A 5 -20.36 -17.83 -0.23
CA HIS A 5 -20.47 -16.39 -0.52
C HIS A 5 -19.25 -15.79 -1.21
N PHE A 6 -18.88 -16.35 -2.36
CA PHE A 6 -18.39 -15.48 -3.41
C PHE A 6 -19.59 -14.72 -4.01
N PRO A 7 -19.44 -13.43 -4.34
CA PRO A 7 -20.53 -12.65 -4.88
C PRO A 7 -21.15 -13.39 -6.08
N PRO A 8 -22.46 -13.71 -6.03
CA PRO A 8 -23.16 -14.37 -7.14
C PRO A 8 -22.91 -13.63 -8.46
N VAL A 9 -22.80 -12.31 -8.37
CA VAL A 9 -22.52 -11.38 -9.47
C VAL A 9 -21.38 -11.84 -10.39
N PHE A 10 -20.23 -12.28 -9.86
CA PHE A 10 -19.10 -12.66 -10.72
C PHE A 10 -19.28 -14.04 -11.35
N HIS A 11 -19.93 -14.96 -10.64
CA HIS A 11 -20.29 -16.28 -11.18
C HIS A 11 -21.36 -16.15 -12.27
N ASP A 12 -22.39 -15.36 -12.00
CA ASP A 12 -23.49 -15.08 -12.92
C ASP A 12 -23.00 -14.30 -14.14
N TRP A 13 -22.07 -13.35 -13.97
CA TRP A 13 -21.43 -12.65 -15.08
C TRP A 13 -20.60 -13.61 -15.94
N LYS A 14 -19.79 -14.47 -15.34
CA LYS A 14 -19.02 -15.48 -16.09
C LYS A 14 -19.96 -16.40 -16.89
N LYS A 15 -21.01 -16.90 -16.24
CA LYS A 15 -22.03 -17.74 -16.87
C LYS A 15 -22.76 -17.02 -17.99
N ALA A 16 -23.09 -15.74 -17.81
CA ALA A 16 -23.75 -14.93 -18.84
C ALA A 16 -22.87 -14.68 -20.07
N VAL A 17 -21.54 -14.62 -19.90
CA VAL A 17 -20.59 -14.55 -21.02
C VAL A 17 -20.50 -15.90 -21.75
N GLU A 18 -20.46 -17.00 -21.01
CA GLU A 18 -20.38 -18.37 -21.55
C GLU A 18 -21.66 -18.79 -22.30
N THR A 19 -22.84 -18.39 -21.79
CA THR A 19 -24.14 -18.72 -22.40
C THR A 19 -24.64 -17.67 -23.38
N ARG A 20 -23.82 -16.65 -23.69
CA ARG A 20 -24.24 -15.52 -24.51
C ARG A 20 -24.60 -15.99 -25.93
N PRO A 21 -25.80 -15.69 -26.43
CA PRO A 21 -26.19 -16.08 -27.79
C PRO A 21 -25.33 -15.33 -28.83
N GLY A 22 -24.73 -16.10 -29.75
CA GLY A 22 -23.91 -15.58 -30.85
C GLY A 22 -22.63 -16.40 -31.05
N ASN A 23 -22.12 -16.46 -32.28
CA ASN A 23 -20.85 -17.14 -32.60
C ASN A 23 -19.65 -16.25 -32.24
N PHE A 24 -19.43 -16.04 -30.94
CA PHE A 24 -18.27 -15.30 -30.46
C PHE A 24 -17.02 -16.17 -30.46
N LEU A 25 -15.94 -15.65 -31.03
CA LEU A 25 -14.61 -16.25 -30.87
C LEU A 25 -14.19 -16.26 -29.39
N PRO A 26 -13.41 -17.25 -28.94
CA PRO A 26 -12.93 -17.33 -27.56
C PRO A 26 -12.21 -16.06 -27.09
N THR A 27 -11.47 -15.40 -27.98
CA THR A 27 -10.78 -14.13 -27.69
C THR A 27 -11.74 -12.96 -27.47
N ALA A 28 -12.89 -12.96 -28.17
CA ALA A 28 -13.93 -11.97 -27.96
C ALA A 28 -14.65 -12.22 -26.63
N GLN A 29 -14.94 -13.47 -26.28
CA GLN A 29 -15.51 -13.84 -24.99
C GLN A 29 -14.58 -13.47 -23.82
N ALA A 30 -13.26 -13.72 -23.95
CA ALA A 30 -12.28 -13.36 -22.93
C ALA A 30 -12.21 -11.85 -22.65
N LYS A 31 -12.55 -10.99 -23.63
CA LYS A 31 -12.63 -9.53 -23.45
C LYS A 31 -13.94 -9.07 -22.80
N MET A 32 -14.95 -9.92 -22.74
CA MET A 32 -16.26 -9.60 -22.13
C MET A 32 -16.30 -9.86 -20.62
N PHE A 33 -15.23 -10.42 -20.08
CA PHE A 33 -15.07 -10.74 -18.67
C PHE A 33 -13.73 -10.19 -18.15
N ILE A 34 -13.58 -10.11 -16.84
CA ILE A 34 -12.28 -9.86 -16.23
C ILE A 34 -11.29 -10.97 -16.61
N SER A 35 -9.99 -10.67 -16.51
CA SER A 35 -8.97 -11.68 -16.79
C SER A 35 -9.17 -12.91 -15.88
N GLN A 36 -8.87 -14.10 -16.40
CA GLN A 36 -8.97 -15.34 -15.63
C GLN A 36 -8.11 -15.27 -14.35
N GLN A 37 -6.92 -14.64 -14.42
CA GLN A 37 -6.06 -14.42 -13.27
C GLN A 37 -6.72 -13.53 -12.21
N THR A 38 -7.40 -12.45 -12.62
CA THR A 38 -8.14 -11.58 -11.70
C THR A 38 -9.33 -12.32 -11.08
N TYR A 39 -10.06 -13.10 -11.88
CA TYR A 39 -11.18 -13.90 -11.38
C TYR A 39 -10.71 -14.93 -10.34
N GLU A 40 -9.66 -15.69 -10.64
CA GLU A 40 -9.03 -16.63 -9.71
C GLU A 40 -8.49 -15.90 -8.47
N GLY A 41 -7.87 -14.74 -8.64
CA GLY A 41 -7.40 -13.90 -7.54
C GLY A 41 -8.54 -13.47 -6.61
N LEU A 42 -9.67 -13.01 -7.15
CA LEU A 42 -10.87 -12.68 -6.38
C LEU A 42 -11.45 -13.92 -5.70
N GLN A 43 -11.47 -15.06 -6.39
CA GLN A 43 -11.86 -16.33 -5.79
C GLN A 43 -10.90 -16.69 -4.66
N ILE A 44 -9.60 -16.50 -4.78
CA ILE A 44 -8.67 -16.75 -3.68
C ILE A 44 -8.92 -15.75 -2.55
N THR A 45 -8.96 -14.45 -2.78
CA THR A 45 -9.18 -13.47 -1.71
C THR A 45 -10.52 -13.64 -0.97
N VAL A 46 -11.58 -14.01 -1.70
CA VAL A 46 -12.95 -14.13 -1.17
C VAL A 46 -13.35 -15.57 -0.80
N HIS A 47 -13.14 -16.56 -1.70
CA HIS A 47 -13.43 -17.98 -1.44
C HIS A 47 -12.33 -18.68 -0.67
N SER A 48 -11.05 -18.49 -1.01
CA SER A 48 -9.98 -18.97 -0.15
C SER A 48 -9.91 -17.99 1.01
N ASN A 49 -10.83 -18.10 1.96
CA ASN A 49 -10.51 -18.43 3.33
C ASN A 49 -9.29 -17.74 4.01
N SER A 50 -8.20 -17.31 3.36
CA SER A 50 -7.28 -16.24 3.78
C SER A 50 -7.97 -15.09 4.53
N THR A 51 -8.72 -14.19 3.90
CA THR A 51 -9.20 -13.01 4.66
C THR A 51 -10.23 -13.42 5.71
N VAL A 52 -11.20 -14.26 5.35
CA VAL A 52 -12.30 -14.66 6.24
C VAL A 52 -11.82 -15.58 7.37
N GLU A 53 -10.96 -16.57 7.11
CA GLU A 53 -10.35 -17.41 8.15
C GLU A 53 -9.30 -16.67 8.95
N THR A 54 -8.48 -15.79 8.36
CA THR A 54 -7.57 -14.95 9.15
C THR A 54 -8.36 -14.07 10.10
N VAL A 55 -9.46 -13.45 9.65
CA VAL A 55 -10.34 -12.69 10.54
C VAL A 55 -10.94 -13.61 11.62
N LYS A 56 -11.52 -14.76 11.25
CA LYS A 56 -12.08 -15.71 12.23
C LYS A 56 -11.04 -16.20 13.24
N PHE A 57 -9.82 -16.47 12.78
CA PHE A 57 -8.70 -16.89 13.61
C PHE A 57 -8.31 -15.79 14.60
N LEU A 58 -8.14 -14.55 14.14
CA LEU A 58 -7.81 -13.41 15.00
C LEU A 58 -8.90 -13.14 16.03
N LEU A 59 -10.18 -13.20 15.64
CA LEU A 59 -11.30 -13.09 16.57
C LEU A 59 -11.30 -14.23 17.61
N ALA A 60 -10.97 -15.46 17.18
CA ALA A 60 -10.85 -16.60 18.09
C ALA A 60 -9.66 -16.49 19.06
N GLN A 61 -8.61 -15.73 18.71
CA GLN A 61 -7.48 -15.41 19.60
C GLN A 61 -7.79 -14.25 20.57
N GLY A 62 -9.00 -13.69 20.54
CA GLY A 62 -9.44 -12.63 21.47
C GLY A 62 -9.22 -11.21 20.96
N VAL A 63 -9.04 -11.01 19.66
CA VAL A 63 -9.05 -9.66 19.05
C VAL A 63 -10.50 -9.19 18.91
N ASP A 64 -10.83 -7.98 19.36
CA ASP A 64 -12.21 -7.46 19.35
C ASP A 64 -12.75 -7.21 17.92
N SER A 65 -11.90 -6.73 17.02
CA SER A 65 -12.26 -6.46 15.62
C SER A 65 -11.02 -6.43 14.73
N VAL A 66 -11.21 -6.72 13.44
CA VAL A 66 -10.11 -6.77 12.45
C VAL A 66 -10.37 -5.75 11.35
N LEU A 67 -9.41 -4.86 11.11
CA LEU A 67 -9.46 -3.88 10.03
C LEU A 67 -8.92 -4.50 8.75
N THR A 68 -9.82 -4.98 7.88
CA THR A 68 -9.45 -5.62 6.61
C THR A 68 -8.76 -4.69 5.63
N GLU A 69 -8.90 -3.37 5.80
CA GLU A 69 -8.14 -2.34 5.06
C GLU A 69 -6.63 -2.56 5.17
N ARG A 70 -6.16 -3.06 6.32
CA ARG A 70 -4.72 -3.31 6.56
C ARG A 70 -4.19 -4.55 5.84
N PHE A 71 -5.04 -5.35 5.18
CA PHE A 71 -4.61 -6.46 4.34
C PHE A 71 -4.35 -6.04 2.88
N GLN A 72 -4.62 -4.78 2.55
CA GLN A 72 -4.40 -4.23 1.22
C GLN A 72 -2.97 -3.71 1.05
N GLN A 73 -2.52 -3.63 -0.20
CA GLN A 73 -1.19 -3.13 -0.54
C GLN A 73 -1.13 -1.60 -0.63
N ASP A 74 -2.23 -0.89 -0.37
CA ASP A 74 -2.35 0.56 -0.47
C ASP A 74 -1.21 1.32 0.25
N PRO A 75 -0.77 0.94 1.47
CA PRO A 75 0.36 1.61 2.11
C PRO A 75 1.68 1.47 1.33
N LEU A 76 1.88 0.34 0.64
CA LEU A 76 3.04 0.11 -0.21
C LEU A 76 2.93 0.95 -1.50
N GLU A 77 1.74 1.04 -2.09
CA GLU A 77 1.49 1.90 -3.25
C GLU A 77 1.71 3.38 -2.92
N GLU A 78 1.26 3.82 -1.76
CA GLU A 78 1.49 5.17 -1.24
C GLU A 78 2.99 5.44 -1.07
N TYR A 79 3.73 4.50 -0.48
CA TYR A 79 5.19 4.60 -0.37
C TYR A 79 5.86 4.76 -1.75
N PHE A 80 5.47 3.97 -2.74
CA PHE A 80 5.98 4.13 -4.11
C PHE A 80 5.52 5.45 -4.77
N GLY A 81 4.32 5.94 -4.44
CA GLY A 81 3.86 7.28 -4.82
C GLY A 81 4.78 8.37 -4.27
N ASN A 82 5.10 8.31 -2.99
CA ASN A 82 6.01 9.24 -2.31
C ASN A 82 7.43 9.19 -2.89
N GLN A 83 7.92 7.98 -3.22
CA GLN A 83 9.18 7.77 -3.92
C GLN A 83 9.24 8.52 -5.26
N ARG A 84 8.19 8.40 -6.08
CA ARG A 84 8.07 9.10 -7.37
C ARG A 84 7.93 10.61 -7.19
N GLN A 85 7.11 11.05 -6.24
CA GLN A 85 6.88 12.48 -5.97
C GLN A 85 8.18 13.22 -5.58
N ARG A 86 9.07 12.56 -4.83
CA ARG A 86 10.38 13.11 -4.47
C ARG A 86 11.29 13.35 -5.67
N GLY A 87 11.14 12.56 -6.73
CA GLY A 87 11.83 12.75 -8.00
C GLY A 87 11.44 14.04 -8.75
N ARG A 88 10.37 14.74 -8.30
CA ARG A 88 9.78 15.95 -8.90
C ARG A 88 9.38 15.78 -10.37
N ARG A 89 10.36 15.84 -11.27
CA ARG A 89 10.22 15.68 -12.73
C ARG A 89 10.69 14.29 -13.20
N SER A 90 11.29 13.51 -12.29
CA SER A 90 11.80 12.17 -12.53
C SER A 90 10.87 11.14 -11.92
N ASP A 91 9.84 10.76 -12.68
CA ASP A 91 8.81 9.81 -12.22
C ASP A 91 9.31 8.35 -12.15
N ASN A 92 10.49 8.07 -12.72
CA ASN A 92 11.11 6.75 -12.71
C ASN A 92 12.55 6.84 -12.18
N PRO A 93 12.75 6.83 -10.85
CA PRO A 93 14.08 6.89 -10.26
C PRO A 93 14.89 5.62 -10.56
N ASP A 94 16.19 5.78 -10.76
CA ASP A 94 17.11 4.64 -10.78
C ASP A 94 17.30 4.06 -9.36
N ALA A 95 17.96 2.89 -9.25
CA ALA A 95 18.15 2.22 -7.96
C ALA A 95 18.95 3.05 -6.93
N SER A 96 19.88 3.90 -7.39
CA SER A 96 20.68 4.78 -6.53
C SER A 96 19.82 5.93 -6.00
N GLN A 97 19.04 6.56 -6.88
CA GLN A 97 18.06 7.60 -6.54
C GLN A 97 16.99 7.07 -5.60
N PHE A 98 16.49 5.86 -5.83
CA PHE A 98 15.54 5.18 -4.95
C PHE A 98 16.12 5.00 -3.54
N SER A 99 17.35 4.51 -3.43
CA SER A 99 18.05 4.33 -2.14
C SER A 99 18.30 5.66 -1.41
N TYR A 100 18.61 6.72 -2.16
CA TYR A 100 18.75 8.06 -1.59
C TYR A 100 17.42 8.62 -1.09
N ASN A 101 16.35 8.44 -1.86
CA ASN A 101 15.01 8.86 -1.48
C ASN A 101 14.47 8.07 -0.28
N ASP A 102 14.75 6.77 -0.22
CA ASP A 102 14.35 5.89 0.87
C ASP A 102 14.86 6.39 2.23
N ARG A 103 16.18 6.63 2.35
CA ARG A 103 16.76 7.20 3.59
C ARG A 103 16.08 8.50 4.02
N ALA A 104 15.71 9.33 3.07
CA ALA A 104 15.12 10.62 3.37
C ALA A 104 13.61 10.54 3.65
N LEU A 105 12.90 9.55 3.12
CA LEU A 105 11.54 9.20 3.54
C LEU A 105 11.56 8.60 4.95
N ASP A 106 12.52 7.73 5.25
CA ASP A 106 12.68 7.12 6.56
C ASP A 106 12.94 8.16 7.67
N VAL A 107 13.86 9.10 7.44
CA VAL A 107 14.09 10.24 8.34
C VAL A 107 12.83 11.10 8.51
N GLN A 108 12.08 11.32 7.44
CA GLN A 108 10.84 12.09 7.48
C GLN A 108 9.72 11.37 8.25
N HIS A 109 9.67 10.04 8.26
CA HIS A 109 8.66 9.28 9.00
C HIS A 109 9.07 9.04 10.47
N ASN A 110 10.37 8.83 10.75
CA ASN A 110 10.84 8.43 12.08
C ASN A 110 11.30 9.60 12.97
N ILE A 111 11.91 10.65 12.39
CA ILE A 111 12.60 11.70 13.15
C ILE A 111 11.82 13.02 13.11
N VAL A 112 11.24 13.34 11.95
CA VAL A 112 10.60 14.64 11.71
C VAL A 112 9.07 14.50 11.86
N PRO A 113 8.41 15.13 12.84
CA PRO A 113 6.96 15.16 12.84
C PRO A 113 6.48 15.87 11.56
N ILE A 114 5.70 15.17 10.72
CA ILE A 114 5.05 15.74 9.54
C ILE A 114 3.99 16.72 10.06
N LYS A 115 4.32 18.02 10.04
CA LYS A 115 3.48 19.05 10.66
C LYS A 115 2.54 19.81 9.73
N ALA A 116 2.70 19.73 8.40
CA ALA A 116 1.75 20.28 7.43
C ALA A 116 2.22 20.02 5.99
N GLY A 117 1.28 20.06 5.04
CA GLY A 117 1.55 20.17 3.60
C GLY A 117 2.24 21.50 3.22
N ASN A 118 2.48 21.67 1.91
CA ASN A 118 3.37 22.66 1.28
C ASN A 118 3.12 24.17 1.57
N THR A 119 2.25 24.51 2.51
CA THR A 119 1.89 25.89 2.90
C THR A 119 1.83 26.09 4.43
N GLY A 120 2.36 25.14 5.23
CA GLY A 120 2.51 25.33 6.67
C GLY A 120 3.91 25.84 7.02
N LYS A 121 4.00 27.03 7.62
CA LYS A 121 5.26 27.53 8.22
C LYS A 121 5.80 26.48 9.21
N ARG A 122 7.12 26.23 9.18
CA ARG A 122 7.81 25.44 10.22
C ARG A 122 7.59 26.10 11.58
N SER A 123 6.66 25.57 12.38
CA SER A 123 6.70 25.76 13.83
C SER A 123 7.42 24.56 14.43
N ALA A 124 8.66 24.80 14.87
CA ALA A 124 9.43 23.87 15.66
C ALA A 124 8.69 23.68 17.00
N GLU A 125 7.82 22.68 17.07
CA GLU A 125 7.23 22.27 18.33
C GLU A 125 7.47 20.78 18.49
N LYS A 126 8.45 20.49 19.34
CA LYS A 126 8.63 19.27 20.12
C LYS A 126 8.22 17.97 19.42
N SER A 127 9.15 17.48 18.61
CA SER A 127 9.29 16.04 18.38
C SER A 127 9.48 15.34 19.74
N ARG A 128 8.96 14.13 19.90
CA ARG A 128 9.16 13.25 21.07
C ARG A 128 10.66 13.01 21.39
N TRP A 129 11.55 13.37 20.47
CA TRP A 129 13.00 13.34 20.58
C TRP A 129 13.64 14.62 21.16
N ASN A 130 12.84 15.64 21.52
CA ASN A 130 13.32 16.87 22.15
C ASN A 130 13.49 16.76 23.68
N ASP A 131 13.51 15.55 24.24
CA ASP A 131 14.03 15.36 25.59
C ASP A 131 15.53 15.69 25.56
N ILE A 132 15.81 16.81 26.21
CA ILE A 132 16.97 17.68 26.12
C ILE A 132 18.26 16.96 26.55
N ILE A 133 19.28 16.97 25.70
CA ILE A 133 20.66 16.82 26.14
C ILE A 133 21.19 18.24 26.35
N GLU A 134 21.53 18.61 27.59
CA GLU A 134 22.11 19.93 27.93
C GLU A 134 23.57 20.07 27.51
N GLU A 135 24.19 19.00 27.00
CA GLU A 135 25.58 19.01 26.58
C GLU A 135 25.76 19.76 25.25
N PRO A 136 26.69 20.72 25.16
CA PRO A 136 27.01 21.40 23.91
C PRO A 136 27.46 20.39 22.85
N LEU A 137 26.78 20.37 21.70
CA LEU A 137 27.20 19.57 20.55
C LEU A 137 28.62 19.96 20.10
N ASP A 138 29.47 18.97 19.87
CA ASP A 138 30.83 19.19 19.35
C ASP A 138 30.80 19.97 18.03
N LYS A 139 31.60 21.05 17.96
CA LYS A 139 31.72 21.85 16.73
C LYS A 139 32.30 20.98 15.61
N ALA A 140 31.54 20.81 14.53
CA ALA A 140 31.99 20.14 13.33
C ALA A 140 33.31 20.73 12.82
N LYS A 141 34.36 19.89 12.71
CA LYS A 141 35.65 20.30 12.17
C LYS A 141 35.47 20.66 10.69
N LYS A 142 35.71 21.93 10.34
CA LYS A 142 35.73 22.35 8.93
C LYS A 142 36.85 21.61 8.20
N ALA A 143 36.51 20.91 7.13
CA ALA A 143 37.50 20.36 6.21
C ALA A 143 38.34 21.51 5.65
N LYS A 144 39.67 21.43 5.80
CA LYS A 144 40.59 22.36 5.13
C LYS A 144 40.42 22.18 3.63
N LYS A 145 39.99 23.24 2.94
CA LYS A 145 40.05 23.29 1.47
C LYS A 145 41.53 23.16 1.06
N LYS A 146 41.83 22.19 0.21
CA LYS A 146 43.08 22.13 -0.55
C LYS A 146 43.00 23.13 -1.69
#